data_AF-A0A962BGF5-F1
#
_entry.id   AF-A0A962BGF5-F1
#
_cell.length_a   1.000
_cell.length_b   1.000
_cell.length_c   1.000
_cell.angle_alpha   90.00
_cell.angle_beta   90.00
_cell.angle_gamma   90.00
#
_symmetry.space_group_name_H-M   'P 1'
#
loop_
_entity.id
_entity.type
_entity.pdbx_description
1 polymer ?
#
loop_
_entity_poly.entity_id
_entity_poly.type
_entity_poly.pdbx_seq_one_letter_code
_entity_poly.pdbx_strand_id
1 'polypeptide(L)'
;MIVSIRKNTLLAMTALSLIAPAITACSPANTDTSLETGATPLEKKGSILYGDKREKLSVIKSLHTKSPDDPLIAARYGKALREAGQIKSAKSILIPLASNKEVATLANTELSAVYLSEANFEKAESSARKAIKADKMNYRAWRNLGNALDAQEEYKEGEEAFRKALELWADEDKVPVMNNLALNLAAQGYTDKALTMLYDAQKMDPNRVEIERNIRIIRTLNEPPEYKGIKIPTPENKTPKE
;
A
#
# COMPACT_ATOMS: atom_id res chain seq x y z
N MET A 1 -27.69 36.43 -40.20
CA MET A 1 -26.84 35.37 -40.78
C MET A 1 -27.59 34.05 -40.68
N ILE A 2 -28.21 33.60 -41.77
CA ILE A 2 -28.88 32.29 -41.83
C ILE A 2 -28.59 31.69 -43.21
N VAL A 3 -28.45 30.35 -43.21
CA VAL A 3 -28.53 29.39 -44.33
C VAL A 3 -27.22 29.20 -45.12
N SER A 4 -26.73 28.02 -45.51
CA SER A 4 -26.79 26.58 -45.14
C SER A 4 -26.12 25.81 -46.30
N ILE A 5 -25.79 24.52 -46.07
CA ILE A 5 -25.66 23.42 -47.06
C ILE A 5 -24.26 23.11 -47.69
N ARG A 6 -23.58 22.16 -47.03
CA ARG A 6 -23.14 20.80 -47.45
C ARG A 6 -22.20 20.53 -48.66
N LYS A 7 -21.27 19.61 -48.34
CA LYS A 7 -20.79 18.38 -49.02
C LYS A 7 -19.68 18.49 -50.08
N ASN A 8 -18.60 17.72 -49.87
CA ASN A 8 -18.24 16.61 -50.76
C ASN A 8 -17.20 15.64 -50.16
N THR A 9 -17.38 14.37 -50.52
CA THR A 9 -16.70 13.11 -50.14
C THR A 9 -15.89 12.55 -51.32
N LEU A 10 -15.08 11.50 -51.04
CA LEU A 10 -14.25 10.62 -51.94
C LEU A 10 -12.82 11.13 -52.21
N LEU A 11 -11.74 10.31 -52.24
CA LEU A 11 -11.50 8.97 -52.83
C LEU A 11 -10.57 8.10 -51.94
N ALA A 12 -10.84 6.81 -51.72
CA ALA A 12 -10.41 5.60 -52.50
C ALA A 12 -8.90 5.25 -52.31
N MET A 13 -8.58 4.22 -51.52
CA MET A 13 -8.29 2.81 -51.92
C MET A 13 -7.06 2.62 -52.82
N THR A 14 -6.09 1.84 -52.34
CA THR A 14 -5.49 0.72 -53.10
C THR A 14 -4.77 -0.24 -52.13
N ALA A 15 -4.96 -1.53 -52.39
CA ALA A 15 -4.45 -2.68 -51.69
C ALA A 15 -3.36 -3.38 -52.53
N LEU A 16 -2.52 -4.22 -51.89
CA LEU A 16 -2.12 -5.61 -52.24
C LEU A 16 -0.71 -5.93 -51.70
N SER A 17 -0.59 -6.94 -50.83
CA SER A 17 -0.05 -8.30 -51.12
C SER A 17 1.45 -8.42 -50.81
N LEU A 18 2.05 -9.54 -50.37
CA LEU A 18 1.70 -10.83 -49.77
C LEU A 18 3.08 -11.46 -49.40
N ILE A 19 3.05 -12.65 -48.78
CA ILE A 19 4.09 -13.71 -48.80
C ILE A 19 5.10 -13.76 -47.63
N ALA A 20 4.92 -14.79 -46.80
CA ALA A 20 5.93 -15.38 -45.91
C ALA A 20 6.80 -16.42 -46.65
N PRO A 21 7.94 -16.84 -46.07
CA PRO A 21 8.04 -18.27 -45.78
C PRO A 21 8.70 -18.60 -44.43
N ALA A 22 8.36 -19.81 -43.96
CA ALA A 22 8.85 -20.47 -42.76
C ALA A 22 10.32 -20.90 -42.84
N ILE A 23 11.03 -20.89 -41.71
CA ILE A 23 12.29 -21.62 -41.51
C ILE A 23 12.24 -22.33 -40.14
N THR A 24 12.10 -23.65 -40.23
CA THR A 24 12.77 -24.75 -39.51
C THR A 24 12.94 -24.75 -37.99
N ALA A 25 12.49 -25.85 -37.37
CA ALA A 25 12.66 -26.22 -35.98
C ALA A 25 14.06 -26.78 -35.63
N CYS A 26 14.57 -26.41 -34.46
CA CYS A 26 15.43 -27.21 -33.58
C CYS A 26 15.24 -26.71 -32.12
N SER A 27 14.86 -27.59 -31.21
CA SER A 27 14.87 -27.38 -29.74
C SER A 27 16.20 -27.89 -29.14
N PRO A 28 16.48 -27.85 -27.82
CA PRO A 28 15.84 -27.15 -26.69
C PRO A 28 16.85 -26.38 -25.78
N ALA A 29 16.40 -25.39 -25.03
CA ALA A 29 17.04 -25.02 -23.75
C ALA A 29 16.05 -24.24 -22.88
N ASN A 30 15.79 -24.79 -21.69
CA ASN A 30 14.94 -24.22 -20.66
C ASN A 30 15.32 -22.77 -20.34
N THR A 31 14.37 -21.86 -20.52
CA THR A 31 14.23 -20.71 -19.63
C THR A 31 12.76 -20.58 -19.28
N ASP A 32 12.44 -20.92 -18.03
CA ASP A 32 11.23 -20.47 -17.36
C ASP A 32 11.23 -18.94 -17.36
N THR A 33 10.58 -18.37 -18.37
CA THR A 33 10.14 -16.97 -18.38
C THR A 33 8.64 -16.94 -18.65
N SER A 34 7.87 -17.53 -17.74
CA SER A 34 6.43 -17.30 -17.65
C SER A 34 6.15 -16.20 -16.65
N LEU A 35 6.39 -14.95 -17.03
CA LEU A 35 5.74 -13.76 -16.45
C LEU A 35 5.51 -12.73 -17.57
N GLU A 36 4.83 -13.13 -18.64
CA GLU A 36 4.08 -12.18 -19.44
C GLU A 36 2.76 -11.89 -18.72
N THR A 37 2.84 -11.11 -17.66
CA THR A 37 1.67 -10.38 -17.15
C THR A 37 1.45 -9.19 -18.08
N GLY A 38 0.19 -8.99 -18.50
CA GLY A 38 -0.26 -7.86 -19.32
C GLY A 38 -0.16 -6.49 -18.63
N ALA A 39 0.82 -6.33 -17.73
CA ALA A 39 1.04 -5.13 -16.96
C ALA A 39 1.63 -4.02 -17.83
N THR A 40 1.06 -2.82 -17.71
CA THR A 40 1.53 -1.65 -18.44
C THR A 40 2.98 -1.31 -18.06
N PRO A 41 3.77 -0.65 -18.93
CA PRO A 41 5.12 -0.22 -18.57
C PRO A 41 5.19 0.65 -17.30
N LEU A 42 4.12 1.38 -16.99
CA LEU A 42 3.98 2.15 -15.75
C LEU A 42 3.76 1.26 -14.52
N GLU A 43 2.94 0.22 -14.63
CA GLU A 43 2.77 -0.80 -13.57
C GLU A 43 4.08 -1.55 -13.31
N LYS A 44 4.83 -1.90 -14.36
CA LYS A 44 6.15 -2.52 -14.24
C LYS A 44 7.14 -1.59 -13.53
N LYS A 45 7.16 -0.29 -13.89
CA LYS A 45 8.02 0.71 -13.23
C LYS A 45 7.63 0.92 -11.76
N GLY A 46 6.35 0.95 -11.43
CA GLY A 46 5.85 1.05 -10.05
C GLY A 46 6.21 -0.17 -9.20
N SER A 47 6.06 -1.37 -9.74
CA SER A 47 6.47 -2.62 -9.06
C SER A 47 7.99 -2.68 -8.83
N ILE A 48 8.80 -2.22 -9.81
CA ILE A 48 10.26 -2.20 -9.70
C ILE A 48 10.75 -1.13 -8.69
N LEU A 49 10.10 0.03 -8.63
CA LEU A 49 10.53 1.14 -7.76
C LEU A 49 9.96 1.06 -6.34
N TYR A 50 8.77 0.47 -6.16
CA TYR A 50 8.06 0.44 -4.88
C TYR A 50 7.93 -0.95 -4.27
N GLY A 51 8.24 -2.02 -5.02
CA GLY A 51 7.98 -3.39 -4.61
C GLY A 51 8.54 -3.75 -3.22
N ASP A 52 7.79 -4.59 -2.51
CA ASP A 52 8.11 -5.07 -1.16
C ASP A 52 9.20 -6.16 -1.14
N LYS A 53 9.89 -6.40 -2.27
CA LYS A 53 11.07 -7.28 -2.29
C LYS A 53 12.10 -6.77 -1.29
N ARG A 54 12.25 -7.54 -0.22
CA ARG A 54 13.25 -7.31 0.83
C ARG A 54 14.61 -7.71 0.30
N GLU A 55 15.54 -6.78 0.42
CA GLU A 55 16.92 -7.05 0.08
C GLU A 55 17.69 -7.45 1.33
N LYS A 56 18.58 -8.44 1.21
CA LYS A 56 19.45 -8.81 2.31
C LYS A 56 20.36 -7.62 2.63
N LEU A 57 20.30 -7.13 3.89
CA LEU A 57 21.06 -5.96 4.34
C LEU A 57 22.56 -6.08 4.00
N SER A 58 23.14 -7.26 4.16
CA SER A 58 24.56 -7.52 3.85
C SER A 58 24.90 -7.28 2.38
N VAL A 59 24.01 -7.65 1.46
CA VAL A 59 24.21 -7.51 0.01
C VAL A 59 24.14 -6.04 -0.38
N ILE A 60 23.06 -5.35 0.00
CA ILE A 60 22.88 -3.94 -0.37
C ILE A 60 23.90 -3.02 0.33
N LYS A 61 24.35 -3.37 1.54
CA LYS A 61 25.48 -2.71 2.20
C LYS A 61 26.75 -2.83 1.36
N SER A 62 27.08 -4.04 0.88
CA SER A 62 28.26 -4.24 0.02
C SER A 62 28.16 -3.45 -1.28
N LEU A 63 26.97 -3.36 -1.89
CA LEU A 63 26.76 -2.54 -3.08
C LEU A 63 26.97 -1.06 -2.78
N HIS A 64 26.40 -0.55 -1.70
CA HIS A 64 26.59 0.84 -1.30
C HIS A 64 28.05 1.18 -0.99
N THR A 65 28.81 0.26 -0.40
CA THR A 65 30.26 0.45 -0.19
C THR A 65 31.03 0.55 -1.51
N LYS A 66 30.64 -0.18 -2.54
CA LYS A 66 31.28 -0.15 -3.87
C LYS A 66 30.86 1.05 -4.71
N SER A 67 29.68 1.61 -4.44
CA SER A 67 29.07 2.71 -5.19
C SER A 67 28.42 3.71 -4.22
N PRO A 68 29.23 4.45 -3.43
CA PRO A 68 28.71 5.33 -2.38
C PRO A 68 27.92 6.52 -2.91
N ASP A 69 28.24 6.97 -4.13
CA ASP A 69 27.62 8.14 -4.76
C ASP A 69 26.34 7.82 -5.55
N ASP A 70 25.97 6.53 -5.68
CA ASP A 70 24.74 6.12 -6.36
C ASP A 70 23.52 6.37 -5.44
N PRO A 71 22.64 7.33 -5.77
CA PRO A 71 21.51 7.69 -4.91
C PRO A 71 20.47 6.57 -4.81
N LEU A 72 20.32 5.73 -5.85
CA LEU A 72 19.37 4.62 -5.86
C LEU A 72 19.85 3.51 -4.94
N ILE A 73 21.13 3.15 -5.00
CA ILE A 73 21.73 2.17 -4.09
C ILE A 73 21.67 2.69 -2.65
N ALA A 74 21.97 3.97 -2.43
CA ALA A 74 21.86 4.58 -1.10
C ALA A 74 20.42 4.55 -0.56
N ALA A 75 19.42 4.91 -1.37
CA ALA A 75 18.01 4.86 -0.97
C ALA A 75 17.54 3.44 -0.64
N ARG A 76 17.93 2.45 -1.46
CA ARG A 76 17.67 1.02 -1.21
C ARG A 76 18.36 0.51 0.06
N TYR A 77 19.58 0.97 0.32
CA TYR A 77 20.27 0.68 1.59
C TYR A 77 19.53 1.28 2.78
N GLY A 78 19.05 2.52 2.67
CA GLY A 78 18.19 3.15 3.67
C GLY A 78 16.90 2.35 3.95
N LYS A 79 16.23 1.84 2.91
CA LYS A 79 15.09 0.90 3.04
C LYS A 79 15.48 -0.34 3.85
N ALA A 80 16.57 -1.01 3.47
CA ALA A 80 17.02 -2.22 4.14
C ALA A 80 17.41 -1.98 5.61
N LEU A 81 18.03 -0.83 5.91
CA LEU A 81 18.32 -0.42 7.29
C LEU A 81 17.04 -0.25 8.12
N ARG A 82 16.00 0.39 7.55
CA ARG A 82 14.69 0.52 8.21
C ARG A 82 14.08 -0.86 8.48
N GLU A 83 14.07 -1.74 7.49
CA GLU A 83 13.53 -3.10 7.63
C GLU A 83 14.28 -3.95 8.66
N ALA A 84 15.57 -3.69 8.83
CA ALA A 84 16.40 -4.29 9.87
C ALA A 84 16.27 -3.60 11.25
N GLY A 85 15.37 -2.63 11.41
CA GLY A 85 15.17 -1.89 12.66
C GLY A 85 16.26 -0.86 12.98
N GLN A 86 17.22 -0.62 12.07
CA GLN A 86 18.29 0.35 12.24
C GLN A 86 17.82 1.77 11.87
N ILE A 87 16.81 2.26 12.58
CA ILE A 87 16.07 3.48 12.25
C ILE A 87 16.96 4.72 12.18
N LYS A 88 17.91 4.89 13.12
CA LYS A 88 18.84 6.03 13.12
C LYS A 88 19.72 6.03 11.87
N SER A 89 20.30 4.89 11.52
CA SER A 89 21.12 4.72 10.32
C SER A 89 20.29 4.95 9.05
N ALA A 90 19.07 4.42 9.00
CA ALA A 90 18.16 4.64 7.87
C ALA A 90 17.91 6.14 7.63
N LYS A 91 17.59 6.91 8.67
CA LYS A 91 17.39 8.36 8.55
C LYS A 91 18.63 9.10 8.07
N SER A 92 19.81 8.74 8.59
CA SER A 92 21.08 9.35 8.18
C SER A 92 21.33 9.23 6.67
N ILE A 93 20.89 8.12 6.07
CA ILE A 93 21.02 7.89 4.62
C ILE A 93 19.87 8.52 3.84
N LEU A 94 18.63 8.44 4.34
CA LEU A 94 17.44 8.82 3.58
C LEU A 94 17.16 10.34 3.60
N ILE A 95 17.47 11.05 4.69
CA ILE A 95 17.17 12.49 4.80
C ILE A 95 17.87 13.31 3.70
N PRO A 96 19.18 13.14 3.43
CA PRO A 96 19.86 13.86 2.35
C PRO A 96 19.25 13.57 0.96
N LEU A 97 18.68 12.38 0.76
CA LEU A 97 18.09 11.94 -0.51
C LEU A 97 16.66 12.43 -0.72
N ALA A 98 16.01 13.01 0.31
CA ALA A 98 14.61 13.42 0.23
C ALA A 98 14.33 14.50 -0.83
N SER A 99 15.37 15.26 -1.23
CA SER A 99 15.28 16.29 -2.28
C SER A 99 15.93 15.88 -3.61
N ASN A 100 16.50 14.67 -3.70
CA ASN A 100 17.13 14.19 -4.93
C ASN A 100 16.06 13.81 -5.96
N LYS A 101 16.09 14.38 -7.16
CA LYS A 101 15.03 14.20 -8.17
C LYS A 101 14.81 12.75 -8.61
N GLU A 102 15.85 11.93 -8.58
CA GLU A 102 15.79 10.54 -9.07
C GLU A 102 15.18 9.61 -8.03
N VAL A 103 15.44 9.86 -6.75
CA VAL A 103 15.09 8.94 -5.66
C VAL A 103 14.18 9.55 -4.60
N ALA A 104 13.74 10.81 -4.77
CA ALA A 104 12.88 11.49 -3.80
C ALA A 104 11.61 10.69 -3.49
N THR A 105 11.02 10.02 -4.48
CA THR A 105 9.86 9.17 -4.24
C THR A 105 10.17 8.04 -3.26
N LEU A 106 11.22 7.25 -3.52
CA LEU A 106 11.63 6.15 -2.65
C LEU A 106 12.06 6.67 -1.27
N ALA A 107 12.95 7.67 -1.24
CA ALA A 107 13.47 8.23 -0.01
C ALA A 107 12.36 8.77 0.92
N ASN A 108 11.42 9.54 0.37
CA ASN A 108 10.30 10.06 1.16
C ASN A 108 9.27 8.97 1.55
N THR A 109 9.10 7.92 0.73
CA THR A 109 8.27 6.77 1.10
C THR A 109 8.86 6.02 2.29
N GLU A 110 10.17 5.79 2.31
CA GLU A 110 10.83 5.14 3.44
C GLU A 110 10.91 6.05 4.66
N LEU A 111 11.12 7.36 4.49
CA LEU A 111 11.07 8.32 5.60
C LEU A 111 9.68 8.39 6.23
N SER A 112 8.59 8.39 5.45
CA SER A 112 7.25 8.34 6.03
C SER A 112 7.03 7.08 6.86
N ALA A 113 7.48 5.91 6.39
CA ALA A 113 7.43 4.67 7.16
C ALA A 113 8.29 4.73 8.44
N VAL A 114 9.48 5.35 8.37
CA VAL A 114 10.30 5.59 9.56
C VAL A 114 9.56 6.47 10.57
N TYR A 115 9.00 7.60 10.14
CA TYR A 115 8.32 8.52 11.05
C TYR A 115 7.04 7.93 11.65
N LEU A 116 6.32 7.08 10.91
CA LEU A 116 5.21 6.27 11.46
C LEU A 116 5.69 5.37 12.61
N SER A 117 6.84 4.68 12.43
CA SER A 117 7.40 3.82 13.49
C SER A 117 7.90 4.59 14.71
N GLU A 118 8.17 5.89 14.56
CA GLU A 118 8.55 6.79 15.65
C GLU A 118 7.35 7.55 16.24
N ALA A 119 6.12 7.27 15.78
CA ALA A 119 4.90 8.00 16.12
C ALA A 119 4.99 9.52 15.86
N ASN A 120 5.83 9.94 14.91
CA ASN A 120 5.93 11.34 14.48
C ASN A 120 5.03 11.55 13.24
N PHE A 121 3.74 11.68 13.49
CA PHE A 121 2.72 11.61 12.43
C PHE A 121 2.78 12.81 11.47
N GLU A 122 3.13 14.00 11.96
CA GLU A 122 3.24 15.20 11.13
C GLU A 122 4.39 15.09 10.12
N LYS A 123 5.55 14.54 10.54
CA LYS A 123 6.65 14.28 9.60
C LYS A 123 6.34 13.12 8.68
N ALA A 124 5.62 12.10 9.17
CA ALA A 124 5.17 10.98 8.35
C ALA A 124 4.29 11.47 7.20
N GLU A 125 3.28 12.30 7.51
CA GLU A 125 2.41 12.95 6.54
C GLU A 125 3.21 13.81 5.56
N SER A 126 4.08 14.69 6.06
CA SER A 126 4.90 15.58 5.22
C SER A 126 5.74 14.78 4.21
N SER A 127 6.40 13.71 4.66
CA SER A 127 7.18 12.83 3.78
C SER A 127 6.27 12.06 2.81
N ALA A 128 5.14 11.52 3.26
CA ALA A 128 4.22 10.81 2.37
C ALA A 128 3.70 11.71 1.24
N ARG A 129 3.30 12.96 1.56
CA ARG A 129 2.88 13.95 0.57
C ARG A 129 3.99 14.34 -0.40
N LYS A 130 5.25 14.43 0.05
CA LYS A 130 6.41 14.65 -0.84
C LYS A 130 6.62 13.49 -1.80
N ALA A 131 6.49 12.24 -1.33
CA ALA A 131 6.57 11.06 -2.18
C ALA A 131 5.45 11.05 -3.23
N ILE A 132 4.21 11.33 -2.84
CA ILE A 132 3.04 11.41 -3.75
C ILE A 132 3.20 12.53 -4.78
N LYS A 133 3.78 13.67 -4.38
CA LYS A 133 4.06 14.77 -5.32
C LYS A 133 5.08 14.37 -6.38
N ALA A 134 6.07 13.56 -6.01
CA ALA A 134 7.10 13.07 -6.92
C ALA A 134 6.58 11.92 -7.83
N ASP A 135 5.78 11.00 -7.29
CA ASP A 135 5.03 10.02 -8.06
C ASP A 135 3.65 9.75 -7.44
N LYS A 136 2.60 10.12 -8.18
CA LYS A 136 1.20 9.95 -7.77
C LYS A 136 0.75 8.49 -7.76
N MET A 137 1.46 7.59 -8.44
CA MET A 137 1.11 6.18 -8.56
C MET A 137 1.67 5.33 -7.41
N ASN A 138 2.43 5.93 -6.49
CA ASN A 138 3.03 5.22 -5.38
C ASN A 138 1.99 4.89 -4.29
N TYR A 139 1.40 3.69 -4.39
CA TYR A 139 0.42 3.20 -3.42
C TYR A 139 0.96 3.11 -1.98
N ARG A 140 2.27 2.84 -1.78
CA ARG A 140 2.88 2.78 -0.44
C ARG A 140 2.90 4.16 0.22
N ALA A 141 3.17 5.21 -0.55
CA ALA A 141 3.10 6.58 -0.07
C ALA A 141 1.67 6.97 0.30
N TRP A 142 0.67 6.60 -0.51
CA TRP A 142 -0.75 6.79 -0.17
C TRP A 142 -1.17 6.03 1.08
N ARG A 143 -0.74 4.78 1.24
CA ARG A 143 -0.98 4.00 2.46
C ARG A 143 -0.35 4.66 3.69
N ASN A 144 0.89 5.12 3.58
CA ASN A 144 1.59 5.77 4.69
C ASN A 144 0.92 7.12 5.04
N LEU A 145 0.41 7.85 4.03
CA LEU A 145 -0.40 9.04 4.25
C LEU A 145 -1.68 8.70 5.04
N GLY A 146 -2.41 7.66 4.63
CA GLY A 146 -3.59 7.19 5.35
C GLY A 146 -3.28 6.86 6.81
N ASN A 147 -2.22 6.10 7.07
CA ASN A 147 -1.80 5.77 8.43
C ASN A 147 -1.44 7.01 9.27
N ALA A 148 -0.77 8.00 8.66
CA ALA A 148 -0.37 9.21 9.36
C ALA A 148 -1.58 10.09 9.70
N LEU A 149 -2.56 10.18 8.80
CA LEU A 149 -3.80 10.94 9.02
C LEU A 149 -4.71 10.24 10.04
N ASP A 150 -4.84 8.91 9.95
CA ASP A 150 -5.62 8.10 10.90
C ASP A 150 -5.10 8.24 12.34
N ALA A 151 -3.77 8.24 12.51
CA ALA A 151 -3.13 8.47 13.81
C ALA A 151 -3.25 9.91 14.33
N GLN A 152 -3.57 10.86 13.46
CA GLN A 152 -3.90 12.25 13.80
C GLN A 152 -5.43 12.46 13.96
N GLU A 153 -6.23 11.39 13.89
CA GLU A 153 -7.70 11.42 13.93
C GLU A 153 -8.36 12.17 12.75
N GLU A 154 -7.60 12.46 11.69
CA GLU A 154 -8.08 13.04 10.44
C GLU A 154 -8.69 11.93 9.56
N TYR A 155 -9.75 11.31 10.07
CA TYR A 155 -10.22 10.02 9.56
C TYR A 155 -10.73 10.07 8.11
N LYS A 156 -11.37 11.17 7.70
CA LYS A 156 -11.93 11.29 6.33
C LYS A 156 -10.84 11.37 5.28
N GLU A 157 -9.84 12.21 5.51
CA GLU A 157 -8.67 12.34 4.66
C GLU A 157 -7.84 11.05 4.66
N GLY A 158 -7.77 10.37 5.81
CA GLY A 158 -7.18 9.04 5.93
C GLY A 158 -7.88 8.01 5.05
N GLU A 159 -9.23 7.99 5.06
CA GLU A 159 -10.05 7.15 4.20
C GLU A 159 -9.74 7.38 2.72
N GLU A 160 -9.70 8.64 2.28
CA GLU A 160 -9.38 8.99 0.88
C GLU A 160 -8.00 8.47 0.48
N ALA A 161 -7.00 8.63 1.35
CA ALA A 161 -5.65 8.16 1.10
C ALA A 161 -5.57 6.62 1.01
N PHE A 162 -6.25 5.90 1.90
CA PHE A 162 -6.32 4.43 1.84
C PHE A 162 -7.06 3.93 0.59
N ARG A 163 -8.17 4.57 0.20
CA ARG A 163 -8.88 4.23 -1.03
C ARG A 163 -8.00 4.44 -2.26
N LYS A 164 -7.23 5.53 -2.30
CA LYS A 164 -6.23 5.74 -3.35
C LYS A 164 -5.11 4.71 -3.34
N ALA A 165 -4.65 4.29 -2.16
CA ALA A 165 -3.69 3.20 -2.07
C ALA A 165 -4.24 1.88 -2.64
N LEU A 166 -5.51 1.55 -2.38
CA LEU A 166 -6.16 0.35 -2.93
C LEU A 166 -6.41 0.44 -4.45
N GLU A 167 -6.79 1.61 -4.96
CA GLU A 167 -6.99 1.86 -6.40
C GLU A 167 -5.69 1.67 -7.19
N LEU A 168 -4.57 2.13 -6.63
CA LEU A 168 -3.24 2.08 -7.25
C LEU A 168 -2.46 0.81 -6.91
N TRP A 169 -3.07 -0.11 -6.17
CA TRP A 169 -2.37 -1.26 -5.62
C TRP A 169 -1.90 -2.20 -6.73
N ALA A 170 -0.58 -2.36 -6.85
CA ALA A 170 0.05 -3.20 -7.86
C ALA A 170 0.69 -4.48 -7.28
N ASP A 171 0.61 -4.67 -5.97
CA ASP A 171 1.14 -5.85 -5.27
C ASP A 171 0.08 -6.95 -5.14
N GLU A 172 0.48 -8.17 -4.81
CA GLU A 172 -0.45 -9.29 -4.64
C GLU A 172 -1.21 -9.21 -3.30
N ASP A 173 -0.61 -8.59 -2.28
CA ASP A 173 -1.13 -8.58 -0.91
C ASP A 173 -1.70 -7.23 -0.45
N LYS A 174 -2.93 -6.91 -0.89
CA LYS A 174 -3.64 -5.68 -0.45
C LYS A 174 -4.26 -5.77 0.95
N VAL A 175 -4.18 -6.92 1.62
CA VAL A 175 -4.85 -7.18 2.90
C VAL A 175 -4.46 -6.18 4.00
N PRO A 176 -3.19 -5.77 4.16
CA PRO A 176 -2.81 -4.74 5.14
C PRO A 176 -3.54 -3.40 4.95
N VAL A 177 -3.77 -2.97 3.70
CA VAL A 177 -4.47 -1.70 3.44
C VAL A 177 -5.97 -1.85 3.65
N MET A 178 -6.55 -2.98 3.25
CA MET A 178 -7.96 -3.28 3.54
C MET A 178 -8.23 -3.27 5.05
N ASN A 179 -7.33 -3.86 5.84
CA ASN A 179 -7.39 -3.84 7.29
C ASN A 179 -7.36 -2.42 7.84
N ASN A 180 -6.41 -1.59 7.41
CA ASN A 180 -6.28 -0.22 7.92
C ASN A 180 -7.49 0.64 7.53
N LEU A 181 -7.99 0.49 6.30
CA LEU A 181 -9.21 1.19 5.88
C LEU A 181 -10.44 0.72 6.68
N ALA A 182 -10.54 -0.56 7.02
CA ALA A 182 -11.62 -1.05 7.85
C ALA A 182 -11.57 -0.48 9.28
N LEU A 183 -10.38 -0.41 9.90
CA LEU A 183 -10.20 0.21 11.21
C LEU A 183 -10.55 1.71 11.18
N ASN A 184 -10.11 2.42 10.15
CA ASN A 184 -10.48 3.81 9.92
C ASN A 184 -12.01 3.99 9.77
N LEU A 185 -12.67 3.14 8.97
CA LEU A 185 -14.13 3.17 8.83
C LEU A 185 -14.85 2.89 10.17
N ALA A 186 -14.33 1.97 10.97
CA ALA A 186 -14.88 1.70 12.30
C ALA A 186 -14.71 2.89 13.25
N ALA A 187 -13.57 3.59 13.22
CA ALA A 187 -13.34 4.82 13.98
C ALA A 187 -14.32 5.94 13.59
N GLN A 188 -14.73 5.99 12.32
CA GLN A 188 -15.78 6.88 11.82
C GLN A 188 -17.22 6.42 12.15
N GLY A 189 -17.39 5.26 12.80
CA GLY A 189 -18.70 4.69 13.14
C GLY A 189 -19.35 3.86 12.02
N TYR A 190 -18.68 3.66 10.89
CA TYR A 190 -19.17 2.82 9.78
C TYR A 190 -18.80 1.34 9.98
N THR A 191 -19.20 0.78 11.13
CA THR A 191 -18.88 -0.59 11.56
C THR A 191 -19.31 -1.66 10.54
N ASP A 192 -20.47 -1.52 9.90
CA ASP A 192 -20.96 -2.48 8.89
C ASP A 192 -20.05 -2.52 7.65
N LYS A 193 -19.59 -1.36 7.19
CA LYS A 193 -18.65 -1.25 6.06
C LYS A 193 -17.28 -1.81 6.43
N ALA A 194 -16.82 -1.53 7.65
CA ALA A 194 -15.57 -2.07 8.18
C ALA A 194 -15.60 -3.61 8.21
N LEU A 195 -16.68 -4.21 8.73
CA LEU A 195 -16.85 -5.66 8.78
C LEU A 195 -16.89 -6.29 7.40
N THR A 196 -17.65 -5.70 6.46
CA THR A 196 -17.70 -6.16 5.06
C THR A 196 -16.29 -6.26 4.48
N MET A 197 -15.47 -5.22 4.65
CA MET A 197 -14.11 -5.19 4.13
C MET A 197 -13.17 -6.16 4.85
N LEU A 198 -13.31 -6.34 6.16
CA LEU A 198 -12.51 -7.33 6.89
C LEU A 198 -12.87 -8.77 6.50
N TYR A 199 -14.13 -9.07 6.21
CA TYR A 199 -14.51 -10.38 5.68
C TYR A 199 -13.93 -10.63 4.29
N ASP A 200 -13.90 -9.60 3.43
CA ASP A 200 -13.24 -9.72 2.13
C ASP A 200 -11.72 -9.89 2.28
N ALA A 201 -11.09 -9.18 3.23
CA ALA A 201 -9.68 -9.36 3.57
C ALA A 201 -9.39 -10.79 4.09
N GLN A 202 -10.27 -11.34 4.94
CA GLN A 202 -10.15 -12.69 5.46
C GLN A 202 -10.28 -13.76 4.38
N LYS A 203 -11.12 -13.55 3.36
CA LYS A 203 -11.21 -14.47 2.21
C LYS A 203 -9.90 -14.49 1.41
N MET A 204 -9.21 -13.35 1.32
CA MET A 204 -7.95 -13.23 0.60
C MET A 204 -6.80 -13.91 1.35
N ASP A 205 -6.72 -13.73 2.67
CA ASP A 205 -5.74 -14.39 3.52
C ASP A 205 -6.39 -14.88 4.83
N PRO A 206 -6.87 -16.15 4.84
CA PRO A 206 -7.59 -16.69 5.99
C PRO A 206 -6.74 -16.85 7.26
N ASN A 207 -5.42 -16.82 7.15
CA ASN A 207 -4.50 -17.14 8.26
C ASN A 207 -3.99 -15.90 8.99
N ARG A 208 -4.42 -14.69 8.60
CA ARG A 208 -4.04 -13.44 9.27
C ARG A 208 -4.81 -13.23 10.57
N VAL A 209 -4.12 -13.50 11.66
CA VAL A 209 -4.61 -13.33 13.04
C VAL A 209 -5.10 -11.89 13.29
N GLU A 210 -4.45 -10.89 12.69
CA GLU A 210 -4.86 -9.49 12.85
C GLU A 210 -6.25 -9.20 12.29
N ILE A 211 -6.64 -9.85 11.19
CA ILE A 211 -7.95 -9.67 10.56
C ILE A 211 -9.04 -10.28 11.44
N GLU A 212 -8.84 -11.53 11.88
CA GLU A 212 -9.79 -12.21 12.77
C GLU A 212 -10.00 -11.43 14.07
N ARG A 213 -8.90 -10.94 14.67
CA ARG A 213 -8.96 -10.12 15.88
C ARG A 213 -9.78 -8.86 15.67
N ASN A 214 -9.56 -8.15 14.56
CA ASN A 214 -10.25 -6.89 14.29
C ASN A 214 -11.73 -7.10 13.97
N ILE A 215 -12.10 -8.18 13.28
CA ILE A 215 -13.51 -8.59 13.09
C ILE A 215 -14.18 -8.76 14.45
N ARG A 216 -13.54 -9.51 15.37
CA ARG A 216 -14.09 -9.77 16.70
C ARG A 216 -14.33 -8.47 17.48
N ILE A 217 -13.34 -7.57 17.50
CA ILE A 217 -13.42 -6.29 18.20
C ILE A 217 -14.58 -5.46 17.64
N ILE A 218 -14.64 -5.28 16.32
CA ILE A 218 -15.65 -4.43 15.69
C ILE A 218 -17.05 -5.02 15.87
N ARG A 219 -17.21 -6.35 15.81
CA ARG A 219 -18.49 -7.00 16.12
C ARG A 219 -18.96 -6.71 17.54
N THR A 220 -18.09 -6.81 18.53
CA THR A 220 -18.44 -6.49 19.92
C THR A 220 -18.82 -5.02 20.11
N LEU A 221 -18.25 -4.10 19.32
CA LEU A 221 -18.65 -2.69 19.31
C LEU A 221 -20.04 -2.50 18.66
N ASN A 222 -20.39 -3.28 17.64
CA ASN A 222 -21.66 -3.18 16.91
C ASN A 222 -22.82 -3.91 17.62
N GLU A 223 -22.51 -5.03 18.29
CA GLU A 223 -23.42 -5.89 19.04
C GLU A 223 -22.89 -5.97 20.48
N PRO A 224 -23.09 -4.94 21.32
CA PRO A 224 -22.69 -5.04 22.72
C PRO A 224 -23.38 -6.26 23.34
N PRO A 225 -22.69 -7.07 24.16
CA PRO A 225 -23.28 -8.26 24.73
C PRO A 225 -24.61 -7.90 25.40
N GLU A 226 -25.68 -8.66 25.11
CA GLU A 226 -26.89 -8.61 25.90
C GLU A 226 -26.51 -8.97 27.33
N TYR A 227 -26.29 -7.97 28.18
CA TYR A 227 -26.14 -8.17 29.60
C TYR A 227 -27.53 -8.50 30.13
N LYS A 228 -27.94 -9.76 29.99
CA LYS A 228 -29.10 -10.30 30.70
C LYS A 228 -28.77 -10.14 32.17
N GLY A 229 -29.31 -9.09 32.79
CA GLY A 229 -29.01 -8.69 34.15
C GLY A 229 -29.13 -9.89 35.08
N ILE A 230 -28.00 -10.53 35.37
CA ILE A 230 -27.93 -11.54 36.42
C ILE A 230 -28.18 -10.74 37.69
N LYS A 231 -29.39 -10.83 38.23
CA LYS A 231 -29.66 -10.39 39.60
C LYS A 231 -28.74 -11.22 40.49
N ILE A 232 -27.59 -10.65 40.85
CA ILE A 232 -26.73 -11.23 41.88
C ILE A 232 -27.61 -11.22 43.14
N PRO A 233 -27.96 -12.38 43.71
CA PRO A 233 -28.71 -12.42 44.94
C PRO A 233 -27.92 -11.62 45.97
N THR A 234 -28.52 -10.56 46.52
CA THR A 234 -27.98 -9.91 47.72
C THR A 234 -27.76 -11.01 48.76
N PRO A 235 -26.52 -11.23 49.24
CA PRO A 235 -26.28 -12.23 50.26
C PRO A 235 -27.19 -11.91 51.44
N GLU A 236 -27.99 -12.89 51.86
CA GLU A 236 -28.82 -12.77 53.06
C GLU A 236 -27.88 -12.39 54.20
N ASN A 237 -28.03 -11.15 54.69
CA ASN A 237 -27.43 -10.71 55.93
C ASN A 237 -27.94 -11.66 57.01
N LYS A 238 -27.14 -12.67 57.35
CA LYS A 238 -27.37 -13.48 58.53
C LYS A 238 -27.26 -12.53 59.72
N THR A 239 -28.42 -12.15 60.26
CA THR A 239 -28.49 -11.51 61.57
C THR A 239 -27.71 -12.40 62.55
N PRO A 240 -26.75 -11.83 63.32
CA PRO A 240 -26.05 -12.58 64.34
C PRO A 240 -27.08 -13.14 65.32
N LYS A 241 -27.01 -14.44 65.60
CA LYS A 241 -27.80 -15.02 66.69
C LYS A 241 -27.28 -14.45 68.00
N GLU A 242 -28.22 -13.96 68.81
CA GLU A 242 -28.05 -13.40 70.17
C GLU A 242 -27.29 -14.33 71.11
#